data_AF-A0A7L2RHQ9-F1
#
_entry.id   AF-A0A7L2RHQ9-F1
#
_cell.length_a   1.000
_cell.length_b   1.000
_cell.length_c   1.000
_cell.angle_alpha   90.00
_cell.angle_beta   90.00
_cell.angle_gamma   90.00
#
_symmetry.space_group_name_H-M   'P 1'
#
loop_
_entity.id
_entity.type
_entity.pdbx_description
1 polymer ?
#
loop_
_entity_poly.entity_id
_entity_poly.type
_entity_poly.pdbx_seq_one_letter_code
_entity_poly.pdbx_strand_id
1 'polypeptide(L)'
;SFSKKESDLNGAQVKIREYESALSCKEAALATALGDKKCLEGEIKDLKDQIEQLEDSLAATKNQLVQETLRKVDLENRCQSLIEDLEFRKTMYEEEINETKKRHESRLVAVDSGRQIEYENRLTQTLQEIREQHAAQMKMYKRDIEETYHSKLETARLSSEMSSSAANSVREQLAESRLRIDNLSSHITSLQKESRTWQERARELEKTLAQEQENFRKMLMEREKEIAEIRNQIQEQLSDYQLLLDTKLTLDMEISAYRKLLEGEEQRLKLSSCPSSRVTVSRASSSRSIRTAGGKRKRIDVEESEASSSVTISHSASATGNVSIEEIDVDGKFIRLKNTSEQ
;
A
#
# COMPACT_ATOMS: atom_id res chain seq x y z
N SER A 1 -65.18 -86.63 -198.24
CA SER A 1 -64.56 -87.11 -197.00
C SER A 1 -64.34 -85.92 -196.05
N PHE A 2 -65.41 -85.48 -195.37
CA PHE A 2 -65.41 -84.31 -194.46
C PHE A 2 -65.37 -84.72 -192.97
N SER A 3 -65.76 -85.96 -192.64
CA SER A 3 -65.84 -86.48 -191.27
C SER A 3 -64.50 -86.60 -190.53
N LYS A 4 -63.37 -86.72 -191.24
CA LYS A 4 -62.04 -86.81 -190.60
C LYS A 4 -61.52 -85.46 -190.08
N LYS A 5 -61.98 -84.33 -190.63
CA LYS A 5 -61.54 -82.98 -190.22
C LYS A 5 -62.25 -82.47 -188.96
N GLU A 6 -63.47 -82.93 -188.67
CA GLU A 6 -64.19 -82.58 -187.43
C GLU A 6 -63.61 -83.28 -186.18
N SER A 7 -63.13 -84.52 -186.36
CA SER A 7 -62.44 -85.28 -185.30
C SER A 7 -61.18 -84.56 -184.79
N ASP A 8 -60.34 -84.13 -185.72
CA ASP A 8 -59.05 -83.51 -185.38
C ASP A 8 -59.22 -82.10 -184.79
N LEU A 9 -60.27 -81.38 -185.20
CA LEU A 9 -60.62 -80.06 -184.66
C LEU A 9 -61.15 -80.16 -183.21
N ASN A 10 -61.98 -81.18 -182.91
CA ASN A 10 -62.43 -81.43 -181.53
C ASN A 10 -61.27 -81.85 -180.60
N GLY A 11 -60.33 -82.67 -181.09
CA GLY A 11 -59.15 -83.06 -180.31
C GLY A 11 -58.23 -81.89 -179.98
N ALA A 12 -58.08 -80.92 -180.89
CA ALA A 12 -57.35 -79.69 -180.63
C ALA A 12 -58.07 -78.77 -179.63
N GLN A 13 -59.41 -78.67 -179.71
CA GLN A 13 -60.20 -77.88 -178.76
C GLN A 13 -60.17 -78.43 -177.33
N VAL A 14 -60.14 -79.75 -177.14
CA VAL A 14 -59.99 -80.37 -175.81
C VAL A 14 -58.62 -80.06 -175.22
N LYS A 15 -57.54 -80.18 -176.02
CA LYS A 15 -56.19 -79.84 -175.56
C LYS A 15 -56.03 -78.36 -175.21
N ILE A 16 -56.66 -77.46 -175.96
CA ILE A 16 -56.68 -76.03 -175.65
C ILE A 16 -57.39 -75.79 -174.31
N ARG A 17 -58.54 -76.42 -174.05
CA ARG A 17 -59.23 -76.31 -172.75
C ARG A 17 -58.43 -76.90 -171.59
N GLU A 18 -57.71 -78.00 -171.82
CA GLU A 18 -56.80 -78.57 -170.81
C GLU A 18 -55.64 -77.61 -170.50
N TYR A 19 -55.01 -77.00 -171.52
CA TYR A 19 -53.97 -76.01 -171.31
C TYR A 19 -54.49 -74.72 -170.68
N GLU A 20 -55.69 -74.25 -171.05
CA GLU A 20 -56.35 -73.10 -170.42
C GLU A 20 -56.68 -73.38 -168.95
N SER A 21 -57.17 -74.58 -168.61
CA SER A 21 -57.42 -74.95 -167.21
C SER A 21 -56.13 -75.09 -166.40
N ALA A 22 -55.06 -75.66 -166.98
CA ALA A 22 -53.76 -75.76 -166.32
C ALA A 22 -53.10 -74.38 -166.13
N LEU A 23 -53.23 -73.48 -167.12
CA LEU A 23 -52.77 -72.10 -167.03
C LEU A 23 -53.56 -71.36 -165.93
N SER A 24 -54.87 -71.50 -165.89
CA SER A 24 -55.74 -70.92 -164.86
C SER A 24 -55.40 -71.44 -163.45
N CYS A 25 -55.12 -72.74 -163.28
CA CYS A 25 -54.64 -73.28 -162.01
C CYS A 25 -53.26 -72.73 -161.61
N LYS A 26 -52.34 -72.54 -162.58
CA LYS A 26 -51.02 -71.96 -162.30
C LYS A 26 -51.10 -70.46 -161.99
N GLU A 27 -51.98 -69.72 -162.66
CA GLU A 27 -52.28 -68.32 -162.36
C GLU A 27 -52.92 -68.18 -160.97
N ALA A 28 -53.84 -69.08 -160.59
CA ALA A 28 -54.43 -69.11 -159.26
C ALA A 28 -53.39 -69.42 -158.17
N ALA A 29 -52.47 -70.36 -158.41
CA ALA A 29 -51.38 -70.69 -157.48
C ALA A 29 -50.36 -69.54 -157.35
N LEU A 30 -50.09 -68.82 -158.43
CA LEU A 30 -49.20 -67.66 -158.43
C LEU A 30 -49.87 -66.47 -157.73
N ALA A 31 -51.19 -66.27 -157.92
CA ALA A 31 -51.97 -65.27 -157.20
C ALA A 31 -52.02 -65.54 -155.69
N THR A 32 -52.17 -66.80 -155.26
CA THR A 32 -52.10 -67.17 -153.84
C THR A 32 -50.70 -66.95 -153.27
N ALA A 33 -49.64 -67.39 -153.95
CA ALA A 33 -48.27 -67.16 -153.50
C ALA A 33 -47.89 -65.66 -153.43
N LEU A 34 -48.41 -64.83 -154.34
CA LEU A 34 -48.26 -63.37 -154.26
C LEU A 34 -49.08 -62.76 -153.12
N GLY A 35 -50.24 -63.33 -152.79
CA GLY A 35 -51.03 -62.98 -151.61
C GLY A 35 -50.26 -63.28 -150.33
N ASP A 36 -49.75 -64.50 -150.19
CA ASP A 36 -48.96 -64.93 -149.03
C ASP A 36 -47.68 -64.10 -148.88
N LYS A 37 -46.99 -63.80 -149.98
CA LYS A 37 -45.85 -62.89 -149.98
C LYS A 37 -46.23 -61.50 -149.45
N LYS A 38 -47.36 -60.93 -149.87
CA LYS A 38 -47.83 -59.63 -149.38
C LYS A 38 -48.24 -59.69 -147.90
N CYS A 39 -48.85 -60.80 -147.45
CA CYS A 39 -49.17 -61.01 -146.04
C CYS A 39 -47.89 -61.07 -145.19
N LEU A 40 -46.89 -61.86 -145.60
CA LEU A 40 -45.60 -61.95 -144.91
C LEU A 40 -44.82 -60.63 -144.96
N GLU A 41 -44.88 -59.86 -146.05
CA GLU A 41 -44.31 -58.52 -146.12
C GLU A 41 -45.02 -57.53 -145.18
N GLY A 42 -46.33 -57.69 -144.97
CA GLY A 42 -47.10 -56.97 -143.97
C GLY A 42 -46.66 -57.32 -142.55
N GLU A 43 -46.60 -58.61 -142.23
CA GLU A 43 -46.13 -59.10 -140.92
C GLU A 43 -44.70 -58.66 -140.61
N ILE A 44 -43.79 -58.65 -141.61
CA ILE A 44 -42.42 -58.15 -141.43
C ILE A 44 -42.40 -56.64 -141.14
N LYS A 45 -43.31 -55.85 -141.74
CA LYS A 45 -43.42 -54.42 -141.42
C LYS A 45 -43.98 -54.21 -140.02
N ASP A 46 -45.06 -54.92 -139.67
CA ASP A 46 -45.66 -54.85 -138.34
C ASP A 46 -44.65 -55.25 -137.25
N LEU A 47 -43.85 -56.30 -137.49
CA LEU A 47 -42.78 -56.70 -136.57
C LEU A 47 -41.66 -55.67 -136.47
N LYS A 48 -41.31 -54.98 -137.57
CA LYS A 48 -40.32 -53.89 -137.54
C LYS A 48 -40.83 -52.67 -136.77
N ASP A 49 -42.08 -52.28 -137.00
CA ASP A 49 -42.71 -51.17 -136.28
C ASP A 49 -42.85 -51.52 -134.78
N GLN A 50 -43.14 -52.77 -134.45
CA GLN A 50 -43.12 -53.26 -133.06
C GLN A 50 -41.72 -53.22 -132.45
N ILE A 51 -40.67 -53.60 -133.19
CA ILE A 51 -39.28 -53.51 -132.71
C ILE A 51 -38.90 -52.05 -132.46
N GLU A 52 -39.22 -51.12 -133.37
CA GLU A 52 -38.93 -49.70 -133.23
C GLU A 52 -39.68 -49.09 -132.02
N GLN A 53 -40.96 -49.41 -131.84
CA GLN A 53 -41.73 -49.01 -130.65
C GLN A 53 -41.16 -49.58 -129.34
N LEU A 54 -40.66 -50.82 -129.38
CA LEU A 54 -39.99 -51.44 -128.23
C LEU A 54 -38.64 -50.78 -127.94
N GLU A 55 -37.88 -50.38 -128.96
CA GLU A 55 -36.63 -49.65 -128.81
C GLU A 55 -36.85 -48.24 -128.24
N ASP A 56 -37.86 -47.52 -128.74
CA ASP A 56 -38.23 -46.19 -128.23
C ASP A 56 -38.74 -46.24 -126.78
N SER A 57 -39.59 -47.22 -126.46
CA SER A 57 -40.06 -47.42 -125.08
C SER A 57 -38.92 -47.86 -124.15
N LEU A 58 -37.98 -48.67 -124.63
CA LEU A 58 -36.77 -49.03 -123.90
C LEU A 58 -35.84 -47.82 -123.69
N ALA A 59 -35.70 -46.93 -124.67
CA ALA A 59 -34.95 -45.69 -124.52
C ALA A 59 -35.62 -44.73 -123.53
N ALA A 60 -36.95 -44.57 -123.60
CA ALA A 60 -37.72 -43.73 -122.69
C ALA A 60 -37.63 -44.21 -121.23
N THR A 61 -37.78 -45.53 -121.00
CA THR A 61 -37.67 -46.12 -119.67
C THR A 61 -36.25 -46.03 -119.12
N LYS A 62 -35.20 -46.19 -119.96
CA LYS A 62 -33.81 -45.92 -119.55
C LYS A 62 -33.60 -44.47 -119.15
N ASN A 63 -34.12 -43.51 -119.91
CA ASN A 63 -34.00 -42.09 -119.58
C ASN A 63 -34.74 -41.75 -118.28
N GLN A 64 -35.93 -42.31 -118.06
CA GLN A 64 -36.67 -42.18 -116.80
C GLN A 64 -35.89 -42.78 -115.63
N LEU A 65 -35.29 -43.97 -115.81
CA LEU A 65 -34.45 -44.59 -114.80
C LEU A 65 -33.26 -43.69 -114.45
N VAL A 66 -32.58 -43.10 -115.44
CA VAL A 66 -31.47 -42.17 -115.20
C VAL A 66 -31.94 -40.94 -114.42
N GLN A 67 -33.07 -40.33 -114.80
CA GLN A 67 -33.62 -39.17 -114.08
C GLN A 67 -34.02 -39.51 -112.64
N GLU A 68 -34.65 -40.66 -112.42
CA GLU A 68 -35.00 -41.11 -111.06
C GLU A 68 -33.76 -41.45 -110.23
N THR A 69 -32.71 -42.02 -110.83
CA THR A 69 -31.44 -42.24 -110.14
C THR A 69 -30.76 -40.93 -109.75
N LEU A 70 -30.81 -39.91 -110.60
CA LEU A 70 -30.28 -38.58 -110.30
C LEU A 70 -31.05 -37.93 -109.14
N ARG A 71 -32.40 -37.94 -109.20
CA ARG A 71 -33.26 -37.42 -108.14
C ARG A 71 -33.04 -38.13 -106.81
N LYS A 72 -32.85 -39.46 -106.84
CA LYS A 72 -32.53 -40.25 -105.65
C LYS A 72 -31.20 -39.78 -105.03
N VAL A 73 -30.15 -39.63 -105.84
CA VAL A 73 -28.84 -39.15 -105.38
C VAL A 73 -28.93 -37.72 -104.82
N ASP A 74 -29.66 -36.81 -105.47
CA ASP A 74 -29.85 -35.44 -104.97
C ASP A 74 -30.58 -35.41 -103.62
N LEU A 75 -31.61 -36.25 -103.46
CA LEU A 75 -32.34 -36.38 -102.19
C LEU A 75 -31.48 -37.03 -101.10
N GLU A 76 -30.69 -38.05 -101.43
CA GLU A 76 -29.73 -38.68 -100.50
C GLU A 76 -28.69 -37.66 -100.03
N ASN A 77 -28.12 -36.87 -100.95
CA ASN A 77 -27.19 -35.79 -100.60
C ASN A 77 -27.85 -34.74 -99.69
N ARG A 78 -29.09 -34.34 -99.99
CA ARG A 78 -29.81 -33.38 -99.16
C ARG A 78 -30.16 -33.94 -97.77
N CYS A 79 -30.52 -35.22 -97.69
CA CYS A 79 -30.70 -35.91 -96.41
C CYS A 79 -29.39 -35.95 -95.63
N GLN A 80 -28.26 -36.27 -96.28
CA GLN A 80 -26.93 -36.29 -95.67
C GLN A 80 -26.57 -34.92 -95.10
N SER A 81 -26.71 -33.83 -95.89
CA SER A 81 -26.45 -32.47 -95.40
C SER A 81 -27.36 -32.06 -94.24
N LEU A 82 -28.64 -32.45 -94.28
CA LEU A 82 -29.56 -32.17 -93.17
C LEU A 82 -29.21 -32.97 -91.90
N ILE A 83 -28.70 -34.19 -92.03
CA ILE A 83 -28.20 -35.00 -90.91
C ILE A 83 -26.98 -34.33 -90.30
N GLU A 84 -26.00 -33.94 -91.12
CA GLU A 84 -24.79 -33.23 -90.69
C GLU A 84 -25.12 -31.90 -89.99
N ASP A 85 -26.05 -31.11 -90.55
CA ASP A 85 -26.53 -29.87 -89.92
C ASP A 85 -27.22 -30.12 -88.56
N LEU A 86 -28.00 -31.19 -88.45
CA LEU A 86 -28.64 -31.58 -87.20
C LEU A 86 -27.63 -32.02 -86.15
N GLU A 87 -26.64 -32.81 -86.55
CA GLU A 87 -25.55 -33.25 -85.68
C GLU A 87 -24.73 -32.06 -85.22
N PHE A 88 -24.34 -31.16 -86.13
CA PHE A 88 -23.63 -29.93 -85.79
C PHE A 88 -24.42 -29.05 -84.81
N ARG A 89 -25.72 -28.87 -85.02
CA ARG A 89 -26.57 -28.11 -84.09
C ARG A 89 -26.68 -28.79 -82.73
N LYS A 90 -26.80 -30.12 -82.68
CA LYS A 90 -26.81 -30.87 -81.42
C LYS A 90 -25.51 -30.68 -80.66
N THR A 91 -24.36 -30.84 -81.32
CA THR A 91 -23.06 -30.64 -80.67
C THR A 91 -22.89 -29.21 -80.17
N MET A 92 -23.31 -28.21 -80.95
CA MET A 92 -23.27 -26.80 -80.50
C MET A 92 -24.16 -26.56 -79.27
N TYR A 93 -25.40 -27.06 -79.25
CA TYR A 93 -26.26 -26.90 -78.08
C TYR A 93 -25.75 -27.67 -76.85
N GLU A 94 -25.17 -28.86 -77.05
CA GLU A 94 -24.51 -29.59 -75.97
C GLU A 94 -23.33 -28.82 -75.39
N GLU A 95 -22.52 -28.20 -76.24
CA GLU A 95 -21.41 -27.34 -75.83
C GLU A 95 -21.91 -26.10 -75.07
N GLU A 96 -22.91 -25.37 -75.59
CA GLU A 96 -23.52 -24.21 -74.90
C GLU A 96 -24.10 -24.59 -73.54
N ILE A 97 -24.80 -25.73 -73.44
CA ILE A 97 -25.33 -26.26 -72.18
C ILE A 97 -24.18 -26.59 -71.22
N ASN A 98 -23.12 -27.21 -71.70
CA ASN A 98 -21.97 -27.56 -70.87
C ASN A 98 -21.23 -26.31 -70.39
N GLU A 99 -21.05 -25.30 -71.23
CA GLU A 99 -20.43 -24.04 -70.82
C GLU A 99 -21.27 -23.27 -69.81
N THR A 100 -22.59 -23.18 -70.02
CA THR A 100 -23.50 -22.51 -69.07
C THR A 100 -23.50 -23.21 -67.72
N LYS A 101 -23.53 -24.56 -67.70
CA LYS A 101 -23.37 -25.36 -66.47
C LYS A 101 -22.03 -25.08 -65.78
N LYS A 102 -20.91 -25.13 -66.50
CA LYS A 102 -19.57 -24.84 -65.95
C LYS A 102 -19.47 -23.43 -65.37
N ARG A 103 -20.03 -22.42 -66.03
CA ARG A 103 -20.08 -21.04 -65.52
C ARG A 103 -20.90 -20.94 -64.24
N HIS A 104 -22.05 -21.62 -64.17
CA HIS A 104 -22.90 -21.63 -62.97
C HIS A 104 -22.22 -22.34 -61.80
N GLU A 105 -21.63 -23.51 -62.03
CA GLU A 105 -20.91 -24.28 -61.02
C GLU A 105 -19.71 -23.48 -60.48
N SER A 106 -18.91 -22.87 -61.36
CA SER A 106 -17.78 -22.02 -60.95
C SER A 106 -18.22 -20.83 -60.10
N ARG A 107 -19.35 -20.20 -60.46
CA ARG A 107 -19.91 -19.08 -59.68
C ARG A 107 -20.43 -19.54 -58.32
N LEU A 108 -21.10 -20.68 -58.24
CA LEU A 108 -21.57 -21.27 -56.98
C LEU A 108 -20.39 -21.57 -56.06
N VAL A 109 -19.37 -22.27 -56.57
CA VAL A 109 -18.16 -22.60 -55.80
C VAL A 109 -17.44 -21.33 -55.32
N ALA A 110 -17.31 -20.30 -56.17
CA ALA A 110 -16.67 -19.04 -55.78
C ALA A 110 -17.47 -18.29 -54.70
N VAL A 111 -18.80 -18.27 -54.79
CA VAL A 111 -19.68 -17.62 -53.80
C VAL A 111 -19.67 -18.37 -52.49
N ASP A 112 -19.75 -19.70 -52.52
CA ASP A 112 -19.73 -20.52 -51.30
C ASP A 112 -18.36 -20.49 -50.63
N SER A 113 -17.27 -20.53 -51.40
CA SER A 113 -15.90 -20.36 -50.89
C SER A 113 -15.71 -18.96 -50.29
N GLY A 114 -16.21 -17.91 -50.94
CA GLY A 114 -16.13 -16.54 -50.44
C GLY A 114 -16.86 -16.36 -49.11
N ARG A 115 -18.10 -16.87 -49.01
CA ARG A 115 -18.87 -16.85 -47.76
C ARG A 115 -18.17 -17.65 -46.67
N GLN A 116 -17.65 -18.83 -46.98
CA GLN A 116 -16.93 -19.65 -46.01
C GLN A 116 -15.70 -18.91 -45.45
N ILE A 117 -14.89 -18.30 -46.32
CA ILE A 117 -13.73 -17.49 -45.90
C ILE A 117 -14.17 -16.31 -45.04
N GLU A 118 -15.25 -15.60 -45.40
CA GLU A 118 -15.79 -14.51 -44.57
C GLU A 118 -16.23 -14.99 -43.18
N TYR A 119 -16.91 -16.15 -43.10
CA TYR A 119 -17.31 -16.73 -41.82
C TYR A 119 -16.10 -17.17 -40.99
N GLU A 120 -15.10 -17.82 -41.60
CA GLU A 120 -13.86 -18.21 -40.93
C GLU A 120 -13.08 -16.97 -40.44
N ASN A 121 -13.04 -15.89 -41.23
CA ASN A 121 -12.41 -14.63 -40.84
C ASN A 121 -13.16 -13.94 -39.68
N ARG A 122 -14.50 -13.91 -39.72
CA ARG A 122 -15.29 -13.34 -38.60
C ARG A 122 -15.16 -14.18 -37.34
N LEU A 123 -15.13 -15.51 -37.47
CA LEU A 123 -14.93 -16.41 -36.34
C LEU A 123 -13.53 -16.23 -35.73
N THR A 124 -12.49 -16.13 -36.55
CA THR A 124 -11.13 -15.89 -36.06
C THR A 124 -10.98 -14.52 -35.40
N GLN A 125 -11.58 -13.47 -35.97
CA GLN A 125 -11.63 -12.13 -35.36
C GLN A 125 -12.34 -12.13 -34.00
N THR A 126 -13.54 -12.69 -33.92
CA THR A 126 -14.29 -12.76 -32.64
C THR A 126 -13.57 -13.58 -31.58
N LEU A 127 -12.93 -14.70 -31.95
CA LEU A 127 -12.08 -15.46 -31.04
C LEU A 127 -10.88 -14.66 -30.56
N GLN A 128 -10.27 -13.86 -31.43
CA GLN A 128 -9.16 -12.98 -31.07
C GLN A 128 -9.61 -11.87 -30.13
N GLU A 129 -10.73 -11.21 -30.40
CA GLU A 129 -11.33 -10.19 -29.53
C GLU A 129 -11.63 -10.75 -28.13
N ILE A 130 -12.23 -11.94 -28.05
CA ILE A 130 -12.51 -12.61 -26.76
C ILE A 130 -11.19 -12.89 -26.01
N ARG A 131 -10.15 -13.37 -26.69
CA ARG A 131 -8.83 -13.59 -26.08
C ARG A 131 -8.21 -12.30 -25.58
N GLU A 132 -8.29 -11.23 -26.35
CA GLU A 132 -7.76 -9.91 -25.98
C GLU A 132 -8.51 -9.32 -24.78
N GLN A 133 -9.85 -9.43 -24.76
CA GLN A 133 -10.67 -9.02 -23.62
C GLN A 133 -10.32 -9.80 -22.36
N HIS A 134 -10.19 -11.13 -22.44
CA HIS A 134 -9.76 -11.94 -21.30
C HIS A 134 -8.34 -11.59 -20.85
N ALA A 135 -7.40 -11.40 -21.76
CA ALA A 135 -6.03 -10.99 -21.42
C ALA A 135 -6.00 -9.62 -20.73
N ALA A 136 -6.81 -8.66 -21.21
CA ALA A 136 -6.95 -7.35 -20.60
C ALA A 136 -7.55 -7.43 -19.19
N GLN A 137 -8.62 -8.21 -19.00
CA GLN A 137 -9.23 -8.47 -17.69
C GLN A 137 -8.23 -9.11 -16.72
N MET A 138 -7.50 -10.14 -17.15
CA MET A 138 -6.48 -10.79 -16.32
C MET A 138 -5.36 -9.83 -15.93
N LYS A 139 -4.96 -8.93 -16.83
CA LYS A 139 -3.98 -7.87 -16.55
C LYS A 139 -4.52 -6.83 -15.55
N MET A 140 -5.80 -6.47 -15.63
CA MET A 140 -6.45 -5.60 -14.64
C MET A 140 -6.49 -6.29 -13.28
N TYR A 141 -7.02 -7.51 -13.20
CA TYR A 141 -7.07 -8.27 -11.94
C TYR A 141 -5.70 -8.44 -11.30
N LYS A 142 -4.67 -8.75 -12.09
CA LYS A 142 -3.30 -8.85 -11.59
C LYS A 142 -2.83 -7.52 -10.97
N ARG A 143 -3.03 -6.40 -11.65
CA ARG A 143 -2.66 -5.07 -11.14
C ARG A 143 -3.42 -4.71 -9.87
N ASP A 144 -4.72 -4.94 -9.84
CA ASP A 144 -5.56 -4.61 -8.68
C ASP A 144 -5.14 -5.46 -7.46
N ILE A 145 -4.80 -6.73 -7.69
CA ILE A 145 -4.24 -7.61 -6.67
C ILE A 145 -2.88 -7.10 -6.18
N GLU A 146 -1.96 -6.77 -7.09
CA GLU A 146 -0.64 -6.22 -6.74
C GLU A 146 -0.75 -4.91 -5.95
N GLU A 147 -1.61 -3.98 -6.38
CA GLU A 147 -1.85 -2.70 -5.72
C GLU A 147 -2.48 -2.87 -4.33
N THR A 148 -3.47 -3.76 -4.20
CA THR A 148 -4.09 -4.05 -2.90
C THR A 148 -3.11 -4.72 -1.93
N TYR A 149 -2.27 -5.65 -2.40
CA TYR A 149 -1.21 -6.23 -1.56
C TYR A 149 -0.15 -5.19 -1.19
N HIS A 150 0.26 -4.35 -2.13
CA HIS A 150 1.25 -3.31 -1.88
C HIS A 150 0.73 -2.30 -0.85
N SER A 151 -0.51 -1.83 -0.99
CA SER A 151 -1.17 -0.94 -0.03
C SER A 151 -1.30 -1.58 1.36
N LYS A 152 -1.68 -2.87 1.44
CA LYS A 152 -1.73 -3.61 2.72
C LYS A 152 -0.36 -3.77 3.38
N LEU A 153 0.68 -4.02 2.59
CA LEU A 153 2.04 -4.13 3.10
C LEU A 153 2.56 -2.78 3.60
N GLU A 154 2.34 -1.70 2.84
CA GLU A 154 2.73 -0.35 3.26
C GLU A 154 1.98 0.11 4.51
N THR A 155 0.67 -0.12 4.60
CA THR A 155 -0.10 0.20 5.81
C THR A 155 0.36 -0.60 7.02
N ALA A 156 0.63 -1.90 6.86
CA ALA A 156 1.19 -2.73 7.93
C ALA A 156 2.59 -2.24 8.34
N ARG A 157 3.45 -1.93 7.37
CA ARG A 157 4.79 -1.38 7.61
C ARG A 157 4.72 -0.07 8.38
N LEU A 158 3.93 0.90 7.91
CA LEU A 158 3.73 2.18 8.58
C LEU A 158 3.18 1.99 9.99
N SER A 159 2.21 1.08 10.19
CA SER A 159 1.69 0.79 11.53
C SER A 159 2.75 0.22 12.47
N SER A 160 3.65 -0.63 11.96
CA SER A 160 4.77 -1.19 12.70
C SER A 160 5.82 -0.13 13.03
N GLU A 161 6.14 0.76 12.09
CA GLU A 161 7.06 1.89 12.30
C GLU A 161 6.49 2.85 13.34
N MET A 162 5.20 3.20 13.27
CA MET A 162 4.53 4.04 14.26
C MET A 162 4.49 3.39 15.65
N SER A 163 4.19 2.09 15.73
CA SER A 163 4.22 1.33 16.99
C SER A 163 5.62 1.28 17.59
N SER A 164 6.64 1.05 16.76
CA SER A 164 8.06 1.07 17.16
C SER A 164 8.49 2.44 17.67
N SER A 165 8.13 3.51 16.94
CA SER A 165 8.39 4.90 17.34
C SER A 165 7.73 5.24 18.67
N ALA A 166 6.45 4.88 18.85
CA ALA A 166 5.74 5.08 20.12
C ALA A 166 6.39 4.30 21.27
N ALA A 167 6.77 3.04 21.04
CA ALA A 167 7.47 2.23 22.04
C ALA A 167 8.84 2.82 22.41
N ASN A 168 9.57 3.38 21.43
CA ASN A 168 10.85 4.04 21.68
C ASN A 168 10.66 5.32 22.50
N SER A 169 9.67 6.16 22.17
CA SER A 169 9.36 7.35 22.96
C SER A 169 9.00 7.01 24.41
N VAL A 170 8.19 5.97 24.64
CA VAL A 170 7.86 5.49 25.99
C VAL A 170 9.10 4.97 26.72
N ARG A 171 10.00 4.24 26.04
CA ARG A 171 11.27 3.79 26.62
C ARG A 171 12.17 4.96 27.02
N GLU A 172 12.21 6.01 26.20
CA GLU A 172 12.99 7.22 26.47
C GLU A 172 12.45 7.97 27.70
N GLN A 173 11.13 8.19 27.77
CA GLN A 173 10.48 8.78 28.95
C GLN A 173 10.69 7.94 30.22
N LEU A 174 10.68 6.61 30.09
CA LEU A 174 11.01 5.71 31.21
C LEU A 174 12.47 5.85 31.65
N ALA A 175 13.41 5.97 30.71
CA ALA A 175 14.81 6.18 31.02
C ALA A 175 15.05 7.54 31.71
N GLU A 176 14.42 8.60 31.21
CA GLU A 176 14.47 9.94 31.82
C GLU A 176 13.88 9.95 33.24
N SER A 177 12.73 9.33 33.44
CA SER A 177 12.11 9.24 34.76
C SER A 177 12.95 8.42 35.75
N ARG A 178 13.59 7.33 35.30
CA ARG A 178 14.56 6.58 36.11
C ARG A 178 15.75 7.43 36.51
N LEU A 179 16.37 8.14 35.55
CA LEU A 179 17.47 9.06 35.85
C LEU A 179 17.04 10.16 36.84
N ARG A 180 15.83 10.69 36.70
CA ARG A 180 15.27 11.67 37.64
C ARG A 180 15.09 11.08 39.05
N ILE A 181 14.59 9.85 39.14
CA ILE A 181 14.45 9.13 40.43
C ILE A 181 15.82 8.92 41.07
N ASP A 182 16.83 8.48 40.31
CA ASP A 182 18.18 8.26 40.83
C ASP A 182 18.82 9.57 41.31
N ASN A 183 18.65 10.66 40.54
CA ASN A 183 19.13 11.99 40.92
C ASN A 183 18.46 12.49 42.22
N LEU A 184 17.13 12.39 42.33
CA LEU A 184 16.42 12.78 43.55
C LEU A 184 16.80 11.89 44.74
N SER A 185 16.96 10.59 44.51
CA SER A 185 17.38 9.64 45.54
C SER A 185 18.78 9.97 46.05
N SER A 186 19.73 10.29 45.15
CA SER A 186 21.07 10.73 45.56
C SER A 186 21.02 12.03 46.36
N HIS A 187 20.20 13.01 45.95
CA HIS A 187 20.02 14.26 46.69
C HIS A 187 19.43 14.02 48.10
N ILE A 188 18.40 13.17 48.21
CA ILE A 188 17.83 12.78 49.51
C ILE A 188 18.90 12.13 50.40
N THR A 189 19.69 11.19 49.87
CA THR A 189 20.75 10.56 50.67
C THR A 189 21.83 11.55 51.10
N SER A 190 22.14 12.55 50.29
CA SER A 190 23.08 13.63 50.65
C SER A 190 22.53 14.48 51.79
N LEU A 191 21.28 14.96 51.66
CA LEU A 191 20.62 15.75 52.71
C LEU A 191 20.44 14.97 54.02
N GLN A 192 20.14 13.66 53.92
CA GLN A 192 20.07 12.79 55.10
C GLN A 192 21.43 12.65 55.80
N LYS A 193 22.52 12.52 55.04
CA LYS A 193 23.88 12.52 55.61
C LYS A 193 24.17 13.85 56.29
N GLU A 194 23.88 14.96 55.64
CA GLU A 194 24.10 16.29 56.20
C GLU A 194 23.29 16.50 57.49
N SER A 195 22.01 16.13 57.48
CA SER A 195 21.16 16.19 58.67
C SER A 195 21.71 15.34 59.83
N ARG A 196 22.21 14.12 59.56
CA ARG A 196 22.87 13.29 60.58
C ARG A 196 24.12 13.97 61.14
N THR A 197 24.96 14.57 60.28
CA THR A 197 26.16 15.28 60.75
C THR A 197 25.80 16.49 61.62
N TRP A 198 24.77 17.26 61.27
CA TRP A 198 24.29 18.37 62.09
C TRP A 198 23.70 17.90 63.42
N GLN A 199 22.97 16.77 63.43
CA GLN A 199 22.47 16.17 64.66
C GLN A 199 23.60 15.66 65.57
N GLU A 200 24.63 15.03 65.00
CA GLU A 200 25.81 14.60 65.75
C GLU A 200 26.54 15.82 66.36
N ARG A 201 26.79 16.86 65.55
CA ARG A 201 27.36 18.14 65.99
C ARG A 201 26.56 18.76 67.14
N ALA A 202 25.23 18.77 67.04
CA ALA A 202 24.35 19.29 68.08
C ALA A 202 24.48 18.48 69.38
N ARG A 203 24.45 17.15 69.31
CA ARG A 203 24.64 16.27 70.48
C ARG A 203 26.02 16.43 71.12
N GLU A 204 27.07 16.60 70.31
CA GLU A 204 28.41 16.89 70.81
C GLU A 204 28.45 18.21 71.58
N LEU A 205 27.86 19.27 71.03
CA LEU A 205 27.76 20.58 71.70
C LEU A 205 26.96 20.50 73.00
N GLU A 206 25.81 19.82 73.00
CA GLU A 206 25.00 19.57 74.20
C GLU A 206 25.81 18.80 75.27
N LYS A 207 26.58 17.79 74.86
CA LYS A 207 27.45 17.05 75.77
C LYS A 207 28.56 17.93 76.34
N THR A 208 29.20 18.76 75.53
CA THR A 208 30.23 19.70 76.01
C THR A 208 29.64 20.73 76.97
N LEU A 209 28.46 21.27 76.67
CA LEU A 209 27.75 22.20 77.56
C LEU A 209 27.40 21.54 78.90
N ALA A 210 26.89 20.30 78.88
CA ALA A 210 26.59 19.56 80.09
C ALA A 210 27.85 19.30 80.94
N GLN A 211 28.98 18.98 80.30
CA GLN A 211 30.27 18.83 80.97
C GLN A 211 30.76 20.14 81.59
N GLU A 212 30.67 21.26 80.86
CA GLU A 212 31.02 22.58 81.38
C GLU A 212 30.15 22.97 82.56
N GLN A 213 28.83 22.76 82.48
CA GLN A 213 27.91 23.00 83.60
C GLN A 213 28.28 22.16 84.82
N GLU A 214 28.61 20.88 84.64
CA GLU A 214 29.05 20.01 85.74
C GLU A 214 30.37 20.49 86.35
N ASN A 215 31.32 20.91 85.52
CA ASN A 215 32.58 21.49 85.99
C ASN A 215 32.33 22.78 86.79
N PHE A 216 31.47 23.68 86.33
CA PHE A 216 31.11 24.89 87.06
C PHE A 216 30.38 24.57 88.38
N ARG A 217 29.48 23.58 88.41
CA ARG A 217 28.85 23.13 89.65
C ARG A 217 29.88 22.61 90.64
N LYS A 218 30.83 21.78 90.20
CA LYS A 218 31.94 21.29 91.06
C LYS A 218 32.77 22.44 91.61
N MET A 219 33.20 23.37 90.76
CA MET A 219 33.94 24.55 91.19
C MET A 219 33.14 25.37 92.21
N LEU A 220 31.84 25.56 91.99
CA LEU A 220 30.98 26.30 92.90
C LEU A 220 30.87 25.58 94.26
N MET A 221 30.66 24.27 94.26
CA MET A 221 30.64 23.45 95.49
C MET A 221 31.97 23.50 96.25
N GLU A 222 33.11 23.46 95.55
CA GLU A 222 34.44 23.61 96.14
C GLU A 222 34.59 24.99 96.81
N ARG A 223 34.16 26.07 96.15
CA ARG A 223 34.18 27.41 96.72
C ARG A 223 33.21 27.59 97.88
N GLU A 224 32.02 27.00 97.82
CA GLU A 224 31.09 26.99 98.96
C GLU A 224 31.69 26.26 100.16
N LYS A 225 32.39 25.15 99.93
CA LYS A 225 33.11 24.42 100.98
C LYS A 225 34.25 25.26 101.58
N GLU A 226 35.08 25.90 100.75
CA GLU A 226 36.12 26.83 101.23
C GLU A 226 35.52 27.97 102.07
N ILE A 227 34.39 28.56 101.63
CA ILE A 227 33.67 29.59 102.40
C ILE A 227 33.19 29.05 103.74
N ALA A 228 32.62 27.84 103.78
CA ALA A 228 32.16 27.21 105.01
C ALA A 228 33.34 26.92 105.97
N GLU A 229 34.46 26.42 105.44
CA GLU A 229 35.69 26.19 106.22
C GLU A 229 36.23 27.49 106.82
N ILE A 230 36.32 28.58 106.04
CA ILE A 230 36.75 29.90 106.55
C ILE A 230 35.76 30.43 107.60
N ARG A 231 34.45 30.28 107.39
CA ARG A 231 33.44 30.69 108.38
C ARG A 231 33.59 29.93 109.70
N ASN A 232 33.84 28.62 109.64
CA ASN A 232 34.10 27.80 110.83
C ASN A 232 35.37 28.25 111.55
N GLN A 233 36.46 28.51 110.81
CA GLN A 233 37.70 29.05 111.39
C GLN A 233 37.50 30.41 112.05
N ILE A 234 36.71 31.31 111.43
CA ILE A 234 36.37 32.60 112.04
C ILE A 234 35.56 32.40 113.33
N GLN A 235 34.61 31.46 113.34
CA GLN A 235 33.81 31.16 114.52
C GLN A 235 34.65 30.56 115.66
N GLU A 236 35.58 29.67 115.33
CA GLU A 236 36.56 29.11 116.28
C GLU A 236 37.45 30.21 116.86
N GLN A 237 38.01 31.08 116.01
CA GLN A 237 38.79 32.24 116.47
C GLN A 237 37.96 33.16 117.37
N LEU A 238 36.69 33.43 117.03
CA LEU A 238 35.81 34.24 117.88
C LEU A 238 35.58 33.58 119.25
N SER A 239 35.40 32.25 119.32
CA SER A 239 35.29 31.55 120.60
C SER A 239 36.59 31.60 121.40
N ASP A 240 37.74 31.43 120.76
CA ASP A 240 39.04 31.54 121.42
C ASP A 240 39.30 32.96 121.94
N TYR A 241 38.93 33.98 121.17
CA TYR A 241 38.98 35.38 121.60
C TYR A 241 38.05 35.64 122.78
N GLN A 242 36.84 35.07 122.80
CA GLN A 242 35.91 35.19 123.91
C GLN A 242 36.47 34.53 125.17
N LEU A 243 37.02 33.31 125.06
CA LEU A 243 37.68 32.62 126.17
C LEU A 243 38.90 33.40 126.70
N LEU A 244 39.70 33.97 125.80
CA LEU A 244 40.82 34.83 126.16
C LEU A 244 40.36 36.12 126.84
N LEU A 245 39.24 36.69 126.41
CA LEU A 245 38.63 37.85 127.06
C LEU A 245 38.14 37.49 128.48
N ASP A 246 37.49 36.34 128.65
CA ASP A 246 37.01 35.87 129.95
C ASP A 246 38.18 35.60 130.92
N THR A 247 39.26 34.97 130.44
CA THR A 247 40.50 34.80 131.24
C THR A 247 41.14 36.16 131.55
N LYS A 248 41.13 37.12 130.63
CA LYS A 248 41.61 38.48 130.92
C LYS A 248 40.75 39.17 131.97
N LEU A 249 39.43 39.03 131.92
CA LEU A 249 38.52 39.63 132.90
C LEU A 249 38.70 39.01 134.29
N THR A 250 38.88 37.69 134.38
CA THR A 250 39.19 37.01 135.65
C THR A 250 40.54 37.47 136.21
N LEU A 251 41.58 37.58 135.39
CA LEU A 251 42.87 38.14 135.81
C LEU A 251 42.76 39.60 136.26
N ASP A 252 41.97 40.44 135.58
CA ASP A 252 41.74 41.82 136.02
C ASP A 252 41.02 41.87 137.38
N MET A 253 40.09 40.94 137.63
CA MET A 253 39.43 40.79 138.93
C MET A 253 40.42 40.35 140.00
N GLU A 254 41.30 39.38 139.71
CA GLU A 254 42.37 38.94 140.61
C GLU A 254 43.35 40.08 140.91
N ILE A 255 43.83 40.82 139.91
CA ILE A 255 44.68 42.01 140.10
C ILE A 255 43.98 43.05 140.97
N SER A 256 42.69 43.27 140.75
CA SER A 256 41.91 44.20 141.56
C SER A 256 41.76 43.72 143.01
N ALA A 257 41.61 42.40 143.22
CA ALA A 257 41.59 41.80 144.55
C ALA A 257 42.96 41.87 145.23
N TYR A 258 44.05 41.57 144.53
CA TYR A 258 45.41 41.73 145.04
C TYR A 258 45.73 43.18 145.39
N ARG A 259 45.32 44.15 144.55
CA ARG A 259 45.43 45.59 144.87
C ARG A 259 44.70 45.95 146.16
N LYS A 260 43.47 45.47 146.35
CA LYS A 260 42.71 45.69 147.60
C LYS A 260 43.40 45.07 148.82
N LEU A 261 44.00 43.88 148.69
CA LEU A 261 44.73 43.23 149.78
C LEU A 261 46.01 43.99 150.13
N LEU A 262 46.74 44.48 149.11
CA LEU A 262 47.89 45.37 149.25
C LEU A 262 47.51 46.69 149.90
N GLU A 263 46.42 47.34 149.49
CA GLU A 263 45.90 48.55 150.14
C GLU A 263 45.59 48.30 151.64
N GLY A 264 45.09 47.11 151.98
CA GLY A 264 44.87 46.69 153.37
C GLY A 264 46.16 46.47 154.17
N GLU A 265 47.21 45.90 153.56
CA GLU A 265 48.54 45.76 154.18
C GLU A 265 49.29 47.10 154.28
N GLU A 266 49.19 47.96 153.26
CA GLU A 266 49.75 49.32 153.25
C GLU A 266 49.16 50.18 154.37
N GLN A 267 47.86 50.04 154.64
CA GLN A 267 47.19 50.67 155.78
C GLN A 267 47.68 50.12 157.14
N ARG A 268 48.02 48.82 157.22
CA ARG A 268 48.51 48.18 158.46
C ARG A 268 49.97 48.52 158.77
N LEU A 269 50.80 48.70 157.75
CA LEU A 269 52.24 49.00 157.89
C LEU A 269 52.57 50.49 158.04
N LYS A 270 51.56 51.39 158.05
CA LYS A 270 51.76 52.86 158.12
C LYS A 270 52.83 53.36 157.13
N LEU A 271 52.95 52.70 155.99
CA LEU A 271 53.82 53.10 154.91
C LEU A 271 53.08 54.19 154.15
N SER A 272 53.62 55.41 154.21
CA SER A 272 53.05 56.60 153.58
C SER A 272 52.85 56.33 152.08
N SER A 273 51.58 56.23 151.70
CA SER A 273 51.14 56.19 150.31
C SER A 273 51.41 57.55 149.67
N CYS A 274 52.32 57.59 148.69
CA CYS A 274 52.41 58.68 147.73
C CYS A 274 52.61 58.11 146.33
N PRO A 275 51.93 58.64 145.30
CA PRO A 275 51.28 57.84 144.29
C PRO A 275 52.14 57.54 143.05
N SER A 276 51.95 56.30 142.59
CA SER A 276 52.11 55.72 141.26
C SER A 276 52.31 56.70 140.09
N SER A 277 53.50 56.66 139.50
CA SER A 277 53.75 57.15 138.14
C SER A 277 53.12 56.20 137.12
N ARG A 278 52.08 56.64 136.44
CA ARG A 278 51.44 55.95 135.30
C ARG A 278 50.86 57.06 134.41
N VAL A 279 51.00 57.13 133.10
CA VAL A 279 51.14 56.13 132.03
C VAL A 279 51.70 56.83 130.79
N THR A 280 52.71 56.22 130.17
CA THR A 280 53.01 56.27 128.74
C THR A 280 51.97 55.46 127.95
N VAL A 281 51.29 56.00 126.93
CA VAL A 281 50.99 55.26 125.67
C VAL A 281 50.70 56.24 124.53
N SER A 282 51.54 56.19 123.49
CA SER A 282 51.26 56.76 122.17
C SER A 282 50.14 55.98 121.48
N ARG A 283 49.01 56.63 121.20
CA ARG A 283 47.93 56.07 120.39
C ARG A 283 48.02 56.58 118.96
N ALA A 284 48.45 55.71 118.04
CA ALA A 284 48.22 55.89 116.62
C ALA A 284 46.83 55.34 116.29
N SER A 285 45.85 56.23 116.13
CA SER A 285 44.50 55.90 115.68
C SER A 285 44.41 56.03 114.16
N SER A 286 44.12 54.88 113.55
CA SER A 286 43.75 54.65 112.16
C SER A 286 42.50 55.44 111.78
N SER A 287 42.50 56.08 110.60
CA SER A 287 41.28 56.51 109.91
C SER A 287 41.29 56.01 108.47
N ARG A 288 40.65 54.85 108.27
CA ARG A 288 40.11 54.42 106.98
C ARG A 288 39.01 55.40 106.57
N SER A 289 39.11 55.97 105.37
CA SER A 289 37.95 56.53 104.66
C SER A 289 37.80 55.85 103.31
N ILE A 290 36.58 55.35 103.13
CA ILE A 290 36.08 54.48 102.08
C ILE A 290 35.83 55.31 100.82
N ARG A 291 36.41 54.89 99.69
CA ARG A 291 36.09 55.48 98.38
C ARG A 291 34.93 54.71 97.76
N THR A 292 33.77 55.37 97.69
CA THR A 292 32.61 54.92 96.91
C THR A 292 32.80 55.34 95.45
N ALA A 293 33.23 54.40 94.60
CA ALA A 293 33.23 54.60 93.16
C ALA A 293 31.84 54.25 92.60
N GLY A 294 31.02 55.29 92.39
CA GLY A 294 29.74 55.18 91.70
C GLY A 294 29.94 54.91 90.20
N GLY A 295 30.08 53.64 89.83
CA GLY A 295 29.99 53.18 88.44
C GLY A 295 28.53 53.16 87.99
N LYS A 296 28.14 54.11 87.14
CA LYS A 296 26.82 54.15 86.51
C LYS A 296 26.68 52.94 85.57
N ARG A 297 25.76 52.05 85.95
CA ARG A 297 25.24 50.95 85.13
C ARG A 297 24.62 51.52 83.85
N LYS A 298 25.00 50.95 82.70
CA LYS A 298 24.31 51.10 81.42
C LYS A 298 22.96 50.38 81.55
N ARG A 299 21.88 51.14 81.60
CA ARG A 299 20.50 50.64 81.59
C ARG A 299 20.24 50.06 80.20
N ILE A 300 19.99 48.77 80.15
CA ILE A 300 19.38 48.09 79.00
C ILE A 300 17.90 48.48 79.07
N ASP A 301 17.43 49.16 78.03
CA ASP A 301 16.01 49.39 77.83
C ASP A 301 15.44 48.13 77.18
N VAL A 302 14.46 47.52 77.85
CA VAL A 302 13.69 46.39 77.35
C VAL A 302 12.47 47.00 76.71
N GLU A 303 12.52 47.18 75.40
CA GLU A 303 11.37 47.56 74.61
C GLU A 303 10.61 46.28 74.25
N GLU A 304 9.55 46.01 75.02
CA GLU A 304 8.60 44.94 74.79
C GLU A 304 7.73 45.34 73.58
N SER A 305 8.26 45.11 72.37
CA SER A 305 7.50 45.21 71.14
C SER A 305 6.82 43.88 70.85
N GLU A 306 5.50 43.87 70.97
CA GLU A 306 4.65 42.80 70.44
C GLU A 306 5.00 42.55 68.97
N ALA A 307 5.49 41.36 68.67
CA ALA A 307 5.75 40.92 67.32
C ALA A 307 4.43 40.61 66.59
N SER A 308 3.74 41.65 66.11
CA SER A 308 2.86 41.51 64.96
C SER A 308 3.72 41.51 63.70
N SER A 309 3.93 40.32 63.15
CA SER A 309 4.61 40.06 61.88
C SER A 309 3.87 40.74 60.72
N SER A 310 4.16 42.02 60.46
CA SER A 310 3.82 42.65 59.18
C SER A 310 4.93 42.31 58.18
N VAL A 311 4.72 41.23 57.43
CA VAL A 311 5.59 40.86 56.31
C VAL A 311 5.49 41.96 55.25
N THR A 312 6.55 42.73 55.06
CA THR A 312 6.70 43.66 53.93
C THR A 312 7.43 42.91 52.81
N ILE A 313 6.68 42.51 51.79
CA ILE A 313 7.21 41.81 50.60
C ILE A 313 7.75 42.87 49.63
N SER A 314 9.08 42.90 49.44
CA SER A 314 9.72 43.73 48.42
C SER A 314 10.02 42.87 47.18
N HIS A 315 9.44 43.22 46.03
CA HIS A 315 9.74 42.58 44.75
C HIS A 315 10.82 43.36 43.98
N SER A 316 11.80 42.66 43.42
CA SER A 316 12.73 43.20 42.42
C SER A 316 12.60 42.35 41.16
N ALA A 317 12.42 43.01 40.01
CA ALA A 317 12.29 42.36 38.72
C ALA A 317 13.45 42.79 37.82
N SER A 318 14.12 41.83 37.21
CA SER A 318 15.15 42.09 36.19
C SER A 318 14.94 41.12 35.04
N ALA A 319 14.92 41.64 33.81
CA ALA A 319 14.78 40.84 32.60
C ALA A 319 15.84 41.29 31.59
N THR A 320 16.36 40.36 30.80
CA THR A 320 17.32 40.62 29.73
C THR A 320 16.73 40.13 28.41
N GLY A 321 16.71 41.01 27.40
CA GLY A 321 16.09 40.75 26.09
C GLY A 321 14.81 41.56 25.87
N ASN A 322 14.02 41.16 24.87
CA ASN A 322 12.87 41.93 24.37
C ASN A 322 11.60 41.73 25.20
N VAL A 323 11.71 41.35 26.48
CA VAL A 323 10.55 41.10 27.36
C VAL A 323 10.83 41.74 28.72
N SER A 324 9.86 42.51 29.23
CA SER A 324 9.91 43.16 30.54
C SER A 324 8.74 42.69 31.43
N ILE A 325 8.99 42.60 32.75
CA ILE A 325 7.97 42.22 33.74
C ILE A 325 7.29 43.50 34.24
N GLU A 326 5.98 43.64 34.05
CA GLU A 326 5.24 44.89 34.33
C GLU A 326 4.51 44.83 35.69
N GLU A 327 3.94 43.68 36.06
CA GLU A 327 3.28 43.45 37.35
C GLU A 327 3.55 42.03 37.88
N ILE A 328 3.76 41.94 39.19
CA ILE A 328 3.93 40.70 39.95
C ILE A 328 2.83 40.66 41.01
N ASP A 329 2.02 39.60 41.00
CA ASP A 329 1.01 39.39 42.04
C ASP A 329 1.70 39.05 43.38
N VAL A 330 1.32 39.75 44.43
CA VAL A 330 1.91 39.61 45.78
C VAL A 330 1.61 38.24 46.40
N ASP A 331 0.53 37.59 45.95
CA ASP A 331 0.13 36.23 46.33
C ASP A 331 0.82 35.14 45.48
N GLY A 332 1.59 35.51 44.46
CA GLY A 332 2.35 34.59 43.60
C GLY A 332 1.49 33.76 42.63
N LYS A 333 0.24 34.15 42.36
CA LYS A 333 -0.65 33.37 41.47
C LYS A 333 -0.39 33.64 39.99
N PHE A 334 0.09 34.83 39.63
CA PHE A 334 0.42 35.17 38.24
C PHE A 334 1.50 36.25 38.14
N ILE A 335 2.11 36.34 36.97
CA ILE A 335 2.98 37.44 36.54
C ILE A 335 2.54 37.93 35.16
N ARG A 336 2.61 39.24 34.92
CA ARG A 336 2.31 39.84 33.62
C ARG A 336 3.60 40.22 32.89
N LEU A 337 3.81 39.61 31.73
CA LEU A 337 4.94 39.88 30.85
C LEU A 337 4.51 40.79 29.70
N LYS A 338 5.36 41.76 29.35
CA LYS A 338 5.18 42.65 28.21
C LYS A 338 6.32 42.47 27.23
N ASN A 339 5.99 42.26 25.96
CA ASN A 339 6.98 42.20 24.89
C ASN A 339 7.33 43.63 24.45
N THR A 340 8.60 44.00 24.53
CA THR A 340 9.13 45.31 24.15
C THR A 340 9.74 45.31 22.74
N SER A 341 9.54 44.25 21.94
CA SER A 341 10.12 44.13 20.60
C SER A 341 9.59 45.13 19.54
N GLU A 342 8.52 45.85 19.83
CA GLU A 342 7.86 46.80 18.89
C GLU A 342 7.90 48.26 19.37
N GLN A 343 8.80 48.61 20.31
CA GLN A 343 8.94 49.97 20.83
C GLN A 343 10.28 50.61 20.48
#